data_AF-A0A1I3D1N1-F1
#
_entry.id   AF-A0A1I3D1N1-F1
#
_cell.length_a   1.000
_cell.length_b   1.000
_cell.length_c   1.000
_cell.angle_alpha   90.00
_cell.angle_beta   90.00
_cell.angle_gamma   90.00
#
_symmetry.space_group_name_H-M   'P 1'
#
loop_
_entity.id
_entity.type
_entity.pdbx_description
1 polymer ?
#
loop_
_entity_poly.entity_id
_entity_poly.type
_entity_poly.pdbx_seq_one_letter_code
_entity_poly.pdbx_strand_id
1 'polypeptide(L)'
;MTQVKAIYKLESISDNPKFEGFGMGEQPSLMGRRDRYDDLRTEYDSKAKEWKTSRLAEIWEPLRVLGRVRPFNDFPCVMDIPAFSVRAVEVLRDILEPNGELLPLDTSVGSYYLFNCMTVADIIDFERSKIDFLNKQTILDIDHLEVYEDRLDGLSIFQMRKYPNRCLVTDSVARRIREAKLEGFEFQKMWPLPTDVYWMMHRKDPRCHDELTAQPATESRPIKGNTVVLRLALEGVIPSVVEEARFETIADELDALLVNPHRNAKYFGNLEITEFVPGEARFFLSCPDADELAKKLKPWAKTLDWPGEKWLLKRYGEFVEIEATEKAVEL
;
A
#
# COMPACT_ATOMS: atom_id res chain seq x y z
N MET A 1 28.98 -13.25 -10.31
CA MET A 1 27.78 -13.03 -9.47
C MET A 1 28.14 -11.96 -8.46
N THR A 2 27.26 -10.98 -8.25
CA THR A 2 27.49 -9.90 -7.28
C THR A 2 27.15 -10.45 -5.90
N GLN A 3 28.10 -10.35 -4.95
CA GLN A 3 27.86 -10.75 -3.56
C GLN A 3 26.71 -9.92 -2.96
N VAL A 4 25.75 -10.58 -2.32
CA VAL A 4 24.63 -9.92 -1.64
C VAL A 4 25.17 -9.14 -0.44
N LYS A 5 24.90 -7.84 -0.40
CA LYS A 5 25.40 -6.96 0.68
C LYS A 5 24.35 -6.64 1.73
N ALA A 6 23.09 -6.72 1.35
CA ALA A 6 21.97 -6.44 2.23
C ALA A 6 20.69 -7.11 1.74
N ILE A 7 19.77 -7.33 2.69
CA ILE A 7 18.43 -7.85 2.46
C ILE A 7 17.44 -6.80 2.96
N TYR A 8 16.44 -6.52 2.14
CA TYR A 8 15.39 -5.57 2.43
C TYR A 8 14.04 -6.26 2.34
N LYS A 9 13.14 -5.93 3.27
CA LYS A 9 11.71 -6.18 3.10
C LYS A 9 11.20 -5.21 2.04
N LEU A 10 10.50 -5.78 1.04
CA LEU A 10 9.87 -5.01 -0.03
C LEU A 10 8.48 -4.57 0.43
N GLU A 11 8.26 -3.28 0.57
CA GLU A 11 7.03 -2.68 1.09
C GLU A 11 6.47 -1.63 0.13
N SER A 12 5.16 -1.41 0.20
CA SER A 12 4.54 -0.25 -0.44
C SER A 12 4.59 0.96 0.49
N ILE A 13 4.60 2.16 -0.09
CA ILE A 13 4.54 3.40 0.70
C ILE A 13 3.12 3.55 1.28
N SER A 14 2.99 3.33 2.58
CA SER A 14 1.70 3.29 3.29
C SER A 14 1.28 4.61 3.95
N ASP A 15 2.20 5.54 4.15
CA ASP A 15 1.96 6.82 4.82
C ASP A 15 1.69 7.98 3.85
N ASN A 16 1.69 7.70 2.55
CA ASN A 16 1.42 8.67 1.52
C ASN A 16 0.24 8.22 0.65
N PRO A 17 -0.92 8.89 0.71
CA PRO A 17 -2.11 8.54 -0.08
C PRO A 17 -1.90 8.59 -1.60
N LYS A 18 -0.82 9.19 -2.10
CA LYS A 18 -0.44 9.08 -3.52
C LYS A 18 -0.04 7.66 -3.94
N PHE A 19 0.37 6.83 -2.98
CA PHE A 19 0.86 5.47 -3.20
C PHE A 19 -0.07 4.41 -2.60
N GLU A 20 -1.36 4.74 -2.46
CA GLU A 20 -2.38 3.75 -2.08
C GLU A 20 -2.27 2.47 -2.90
N GLY A 21 -2.53 1.37 -2.22
CA GLY A 21 -2.53 0.04 -2.79
C GLY A 21 -3.91 -0.43 -3.24
N PHE A 22 -3.93 -1.62 -3.81
CA PHE A 22 -5.18 -2.30 -4.14
C PHE A 22 -5.75 -3.01 -2.91
N GLY A 23 -7.07 -2.88 -2.73
CA GLY A 23 -7.85 -3.78 -1.88
C GLY A 23 -8.20 -5.07 -2.62
N MET A 24 -8.34 -6.16 -1.87
CA MET A 24 -8.90 -7.41 -2.38
C MET A 24 -10.37 -7.49 -1.97
N GLY A 25 -11.28 -7.46 -2.95
CA GLY A 25 -12.70 -7.75 -2.70
C GLY A 25 -12.91 -9.24 -2.37
N GLU A 26 -14.07 -9.58 -1.80
CA GLU A 26 -14.42 -10.97 -1.51
C GLU A 26 -14.46 -11.82 -2.79
N GLN A 27 -13.54 -12.78 -2.89
CA GLN A 27 -13.44 -13.68 -4.02
C GLN A 27 -13.13 -15.11 -3.54
N PRO A 28 -13.81 -16.12 -4.11
CA PRO A 28 -13.61 -17.50 -3.73
C PRO A 28 -12.20 -17.98 -4.13
N SER A 29 -11.72 -18.96 -3.37
CA SER A 29 -10.52 -19.70 -3.71
C SER A 29 -10.68 -20.48 -5.02
N LEU A 30 -9.61 -20.53 -5.81
CA LEU A 30 -9.46 -21.39 -6.99
C LEU A 30 -9.01 -22.81 -6.63
N MET A 31 -8.48 -23.00 -5.42
CA MET A 31 -7.95 -24.28 -4.94
C MET A 31 -8.85 -24.95 -3.89
N GLY A 32 -10.04 -24.41 -3.62
CA GLY A 32 -10.94 -24.90 -2.57
C GLY A 32 -10.50 -24.56 -1.14
N ARG A 33 -9.61 -23.58 -0.98
CA ARG A 33 -9.23 -22.97 0.31
C ARG A 33 -10.28 -21.97 0.77
N ARG A 34 -9.97 -21.23 1.85
CA ARG A 34 -10.91 -20.26 2.46
C ARG A 34 -11.30 -19.14 1.49
N ASP A 35 -10.31 -18.55 0.82
CA ASP A 35 -10.48 -17.40 -0.06
C ASP A 35 -9.30 -17.30 -1.03
N ARG A 36 -9.36 -16.35 -1.97
CA ARG A 36 -8.31 -16.11 -2.96
C ARG A 36 -6.97 -15.66 -2.36
N TYR A 37 -6.98 -15.00 -1.21
CA TYR A 37 -5.75 -14.62 -0.50
C TYR A 37 -5.04 -15.86 0.04
N ASP A 38 -5.81 -16.83 0.55
CA ASP A 38 -5.30 -18.10 1.07
C ASP A 38 -4.65 -18.97 -0.02
N ASP A 39 -5.05 -18.84 -1.29
CA ASP A 39 -4.40 -19.53 -2.43
C ASP A 39 -2.94 -19.12 -2.65
N LEU A 40 -2.61 -17.87 -2.32
CA LEU A 40 -1.28 -17.29 -2.49
C LEU A 40 -0.32 -17.58 -1.34
N ARG A 41 -0.81 -18.23 -0.28
CA ARG A 41 0.02 -18.53 0.90
C ARG A 41 1.06 -19.60 0.62
N THR A 42 2.26 -19.33 1.09
CA THR A 42 3.32 -20.33 1.22
C THR A 42 3.03 -21.23 2.41
N GLU A 43 2.92 -22.53 2.18
CA GLU A 43 2.57 -23.52 3.20
C GLU A 43 3.70 -24.53 3.42
N TYR A 44 3.73 -25.14 4.60
CA TYR A 44 4.62 -26.26 4.88
C TYR A 44 3.97 -27.57 4.43
N ASP A 45 4.52 -28.19 3.38
CA ASP A 45 4.15 -29.53 2.98
C ASP A 45 4.78 -30.54 3.95
N SER A 46 3.95 -31.15 4.80
CA SER A 46 4.42 -32.13 5.79
C SER A 46 4.95 -33.43 5.17
N LYS A 47 4.51 -33.80 3.97
CA LYS A 47 4.96 -35.00 3.27
C LYS A 47 6.32 -34.76 2.61
N ALA A 48 6.47 -33.64 1.90
CA ALA A 48 7.73 -33.24 1.27
C ALA A 48 8.75 -32.69 2.29
N LYS A 49 8.28 -32.26 3.47
CA LYS A 49 9.05 -31.55 4.51
C LYS A 49 9.66 -30.23 4.02
N GLU A 50 8.96 -29.56 3.12
CA GLU A 50 9.41 -28.35 2.43
C GLU A 50 8.36 -27.25 2.50
N TRP A 51 8.80 -26.00 2.40
CA TRP A 51 7.89 -24.86 2.24
C TRP A 51 7.65 -24.65 0.76
N LYS A 52 6.39 -24.56 0.35
CA LYS A 52 6.03 -24.43 -1.05
C LYS A 52 4.89 -23.43 -1.22
N THR A 53 5.01 -22.64 -2.27
CA THR A 53 3.97 -21.75 -2.76
C THR A 53 3.22 -22.44 -3.90
N SER A 54 1.90 -22.35 -3.90
CA SER A 54 1.06 -22.91 -4.96
C SER A 54 1.31 -22.18 -6.28
N ARG A 55 1.40 -22.92 -7.38
CA ARG A 55 1.35 -22.35 -8.74
C ARG A 55 -0.10 -22.07 -9.09
N LEU A 56 -0.36 -20.87 -9.57
CA LEU A 56 -1.71 -20.44 -9.91
C LEU A 56 -1.86 -20.09 -11.39
N ALA A 57 -0.77 -19.89 -12.14
CA ALA A 57 -0.85 -19.35 -13.50
C ALA A 57 -1.79 -20.14 -14.45
N GLU A 58 -1.87 -21.47 -14.30
CA GLU A 58 -2.73 -22.33 -15.15
C GLU A 58 -4.22 -22.21 -14.85
N ILE A 59 -4.58 -21.82 -13.62
CA ILE A 59 -5.96 -21.72 -13.15
C ILE A 59 -6.34 -20.27 -12.84
N TRP A 60 -5.44 -19.32 -13.08
CA TRP A 60 -5.63 -17.94 -12.67
C TRP A 60 -6.64 -17.23 -13.55
N GLU A 61 -7.75 -16.86 -12.91
CA GLU A 61 -8.67 -15.87 -13.43
C GLU A 61 -8.25 -14.49 -12.92
N PRO A 62 -8.12 -13.47 -13.79
CA PRO A 62 -7.70 -12.13 -13.40
C PRO A 62 -8.44 -11.64 -12.15
N LEU A 63 -7.67 -11.28 -11.13
CA LEU A 63 -8.22 -10.90 -9.85
C LEU A 63 -8.80 -9.50 -9.94
N ARG A 64 -10.10 -9.37 -9.70
CA ARG A 64 -10.73 -8.05 -9.57
C ARG A 64 -10.22 -7.38 -8.31
N VAL A 65 -9.63 -6.20 -8.45
CA VAL A 65 -9.12 -5.42 -7.32
C VAL A 65 -9.87 -4.11 -7.17
N LEU A 66 -9.88 -3.60 -5.94
CA LEU A 66 -10.52 -2.35 -5.56
C LEU A 66 -9.47 -1.33 -5.14
N GLY A 67 -9.85 -0.07 -4.97
CA GLY A 67 -8.97 0.98 -4.46
C GLY A 67 -8.52 1.98 -5.52
N ARG A 68 -7.90 3.06 -5.06
CA ARG A 68 -7.66 4.29 -5.83
C ARG A 68 -6.19 4.44 -6.25
N VAL A 69 -5.60 3.34 -6.71
CA VAL A 69 -4.21 3.31 -7.18
C VAL A 69 -3.99 4.36 -8.26
N ARG A 70 -2.88 5.10 -8.14
CA ARG A 70 -2.49 6.09 -9.14
C ARG A 70 -1.68 5.41 -10.26
N PRO A 71 -1.87 5.77 -11.54
CA PRO A 71 -1.14 5.14 -12.65
C PRO A 71 0.38 5.23 -12.58
N PHE A 72 0.93 6.20 -11.84
CA PHE A 72 2.38 6.32 -11.63
C PHE A 72 2.92 5.40 -10.52
N ASN A 73 2.04 4.83 -9.69
CA ASN A 73 2.44 3.90 -8.64
C ASN A 73 2.82 2.56 -9.28
N ASP A 74 4.10 2.22 -9.25
CA ASP A 74 4.60 0.96 -9.82
C ASP A 74 4.52 -0.21 -8.85
N PHE A 75 4.32 0.05 -7.57
CA PHE A 75 4.26 -0.95 -6.51
C PHE A 75 3.10 -0.72 -5.53
N PRO A 76 1.84 -0.80 -6.00
CA PRO A 76 0.69 -0.60 -5.14
C PRO A 76 0.49 -1.72 -4.11
N CYS A 77 0.97 -2.94 -4.38
CA CYS A 77 0.54 -4.16 -3.70
C CYS A 77 -0.98 -4.42 -3.82
N VAL A 78 -1.40 -5.65 -3.51
CA VAL A 78 -2.78 -6.01 -3.21
C VAL A 78 -2.79 -6.47 -1.76
N MET A 79 -3.34 -5.66 -0.86
CA MET A 79 -3.11 -5.82 0.58
C MET A 79 -1.59 -5.82 0.87
N ASP A 80 -1.05 -6.93 1.40
CA ASP A 80 0.38 -7.13 1.66
C ASP A 80 1.08 -7.99 0.59
N ILE A 81 0.40 -8.33 -0.51
CA ILE A 81 0.97 -9.13 -1.60
C ILE A 81 1.56 -8.18 -2.67
N PRO A 82 2.81 -8.39 -3.10
CA PRO A 82 3.44 -7.59 -4.15
C PRO A 82 2.59 -7.51 -5.43
N ALA A 83 2.41 -6.32 -5.96
CA ALA A 83 1.80 -6.09 -7.26
C ALA A 83 2.58 -5.01 -8.00
N PHE A 84 2.82 -5.23 -9.29
CA PHE A 84 3.69 -4.42 -10.11
C PHE A 84 2.93 -3.85 -11.31
N SER A 85 3.22 -2.59 -11.65
CA SER A 85 2.80 -2.02 -12.94
C SER A 85 3.50 -2.73 -14.10
N VAL A 86 2.95 -2.61 -15.32
CA VAL A 86 3.66 -3.04 -16.55
C VAL A 86 5.08 -2.47 -16.61
N ARG A 87 5.25 -1.18 -16.25
CA ARG A 87 6.56 -0.51 -16.27
C ARG A 87 7.56 -1.20 -15.34
N ALA A 88 7.17 -1.51 -14.10
CA ALA A 88 8.04 -2.24 -13.20
C ALA A 88 8.32 -3.66 -13.67
N VAL A 89 7.32 -4.35 -14.22
CA VAL A 89 7.50 -5.68 -14.80
C VAL A 89 8.51 -5.64 -15.94
N GLU A 90 8.43 -4.68 -16.86
CA GLU A 90 9.39 -4.54 -17.96
C GLU A 90 10.83 -4.32 -17.46
N VAL A 91 10.99 -3.50 -16.42
CA VAL A 91 12.30 -3.24 -15.81
C VAL A 91 12.85 -4.44 -15.06
N LEU A 92 11.99 -5.26 -14.43
CA LEU A 92 12.39 -6.32 -13.50
C LEU A 92 12.11 -7.74 -14.04
N ARG A 93 11.70 -7.90 -15.29
CA ARG A 93 11.18 -9.16 -15.84
C ARG A 93 12.14 -10.34 -15.62
N ASP A 94 13.42 -10.14 -15.90
CA ASP A 94 14.48 -11.13 -15.74
C ASP A 94 14.75 -11.51 -14.28
N ILE A 95 14.26 -10.73 -13.31
CA ILE A 95 14.28 -11.03 -11.88
C ILE A 95 12.96 -11.68 -11.45
N LEU A 96 11.82 -11.17 -11.92
CA LEU A 96 10.50 -11.61 -11.48
C LEU A 96 10.16 -13.01 -12.01
N GLU A 97 10.27 -13.24 -13.32
CA GLU A 97 9.84 -14.51 -13.94
C GLU A 97 10.58 -15.75 -13.43
N PRO A 98 11.90 -15.72 -13.16
CA PRO A 98 12.58 -16.87 -12.58
C PRO A 98 12.20 -17.14 -11.12
N ASN A 99 11.66 -16.16 -10.41
CA ASN A 99 11.40 -16.23 -8.97
C ASN A 99 9.92 -16.31 -8.60
N GLY A 100 9.00 -16.27 -9.58
CA GLY A 100 7.57 -16.30 -9.30
C GLY A 100 6.69 -16.22 -10.54
N GLU A 101 5.39 -16.05 -10.31
CA GLU A 101 4.39 -15.90 -11.37
C GLU A 101 3.86 -14.46 -11.41
N LEU A 102 3.72 -13.91 -12.61
CA LEU A 102 3.08 -12.62 -12.86
C LEU A 102 1.61 -12.86 -13.22
N LEU A 103 0.74 -12.67 -12.24
CA LEU A 103 -0.69 -12.99 -12.32
C LEU A 103 -1.48 -11.71 -12.63
N PRO A 104 -2.17 -11.60 -13.78
CA PRO A 104 -2.84 -10.37 -14.19
C PRO A 104 -3.95 -9.96 -13.21
N LEU A 105 -4.08 -8.65 -13.00
CA LEU A 105 -5.17 -8.04 -12.24
C LEU A 105 -6.23 -7.44 -13.17
N ASP A 106 -7.48 -7.46 -12.73
CA ASP A 106 -8.58 -6.72 -13.36
C ASP A 106 -8.80 -5.40 -12.60
N THR A 107 -8.43 -4.28 -13.23
CA THR A 107 -8.50 -2.93 -12.68
C THR A 107 -8.68 -1.89 -13.77
N SER A 108 -9.36 -0.79 -13.46
CA SER A 108 -9.60 0.33 -14.38
C SER A 108 -8.41 1.28 -14.52
N VAL A 109 -7.42 1.20 -13.61
CA VAL A 109 -6.28 2.14 -13.55
C VAL A 109 -5.25 1.86 -14.64
N GLY A 110 -5.15 0.61 -15.09
CA GLY A 110 -4.17 0.17 -16.09
C GLY A 110 -3.85 -1.31 -15.94
N SER A 111 -2.80 -1.78 -16.61
CA SER A 111 -2.36 -3.17 -16.50
C SER A 111 -1.39 -3.35 -15.34
N TYR A 112 -1.75 -4.24 -14.42
CA TYR A 112 -0.96 -4.60 -13.25
C TYR A 112 -0.92 -6.12 -13.10
N TYR A 113 0.14 -6.59 -12.42
CA TYR A 113 0.36 -8.00 -12.15
C TYR A 113 0.61 -8.20 -10.67
N LEU A 114 -0.19 -9.05 -10.03
CA LEU A 114 0.14 -9.61 -8.73
C LEU A 114 1.33 -10.55 -8.92
N PHE A 115 2.32 -10.45 -8.04
CA PHE A 115 3.50 -11.30 -8.09
C PHE A 115 3.42 -12.38 -7.02
N ASN A 116 3.19 -13.62 -7.49
CA ASN A 116 3.23 -14.79 -6.65
C ASN A 116 4.68 -15.27 -6.51
N CYS A 117 5.37 -14.78 -5.48
CA CYS A 117 6.78 -15.12 -5.24
C CYS A 117 6.92 -16.60 -4.88
N MET A 118 7.58 -17.38 -5.74
CA MET A 118 7.75 -18.83 -5.58
C MET A 118 9.09 -19.24 -4.97
N THR A 119 10.10 -18.36 -5.03
CA THR A 119 11.40 -18.63 -4.42
C THR A 119 11.28 -18.57 -2.90
N VAL A 120 11.54 -19.69 -2.22
CA VAL A 120 11.61 -19.78 -0.76
C VAL A 120 13.03 -20.15 -0.35
N ALA A 121 13.67 -19.30 0.45
CA ALA A 121 15.08 -19.44 0.82
C ALA A 121 15.24 -19.80 2.31
N ASP A 122 16.15 -20.74 2.59
CA ASP A 122 16.48 -21.18 3.95
C ASP A 122 17.78 -20.54 4.43
N ILE A 123 17.73 -19.22 4.63
CA ILE A 123 18.90 -18.38 4.88
C ILE A 123 19.13 -18.07 6.36
N ILE A 124 18.15 -18.30 7.23
CA ILE A 124 18.16 -17.81 8.62
C ILE A 124 19.15 -18.62 9.46
N ASP A 125 20.06 -17.93 10.13
CA ASP A 125 20.88 -18.50 11.21
C ASP A 125 20.09 -18.41 12.53
N PHE A 126 19.37 -19.48 12.86
CA PHE A 126 18.52 -19.54 14.06
C PHE A 126 19.32 -19.48 15.38
N GLU A 127 20.62 -19.77 15.37
CA GLU A 127 21.44 -19.71 16.59
C GLU A 127 21.87 -18.27 16.90
N ARG A 128 22.09 -17.45 15.85
CA ARG A 128 22.53 -16.06 15.99
C ARG A 128 21.41 -15.04 15.86
N SER A 129 20.27 -15.42 15.30
CA SER A 129 19.08 -14.57 15.20
C SER A 129 18.27 -14.52 16.49
N LYS A 130 17.52 -13.44 16.71
CA LYS A 130 16.51 -13.32 17.77
C LYS A 130 15.14 -13.40 17.12
N ILE A 131 14.43 -14.51 17.34
CA ILE A 131 13.21 -14.85 16.60
C ILE A 131 12.15 -15.36 17.56
N ASP A 132 10.95 -14.80 17.44
CA ASP A 132 9.76 -15.28 18.13
C ASP A 132 8.95 -16.19 17.20
N PHE A 133 8.48 -17.30 17.76
CA PHE A 133 7.73 -18.31 17.02
C PHE A 133 6.26 -18.30 17.43
N LEU A 134 5.36 -18.23 16.44
CA LEU A 134 3.93 -18.47 16.66
C LEU A 134 3.69 -19.94 17.01
N ASN A 135 4.44 -20.83 16.34
CA ASN A 135 4.46 -22.26 16.58
C ASN A 135 5.79 -22.84 16.06
N LYS A 136 6.00 -24.16 16.19
CA LYS A 136 7.26 -24.82 15.77
C LYS A 136 7.62 -24.62 14.29
N GLN A 137 6.66 -24.27 13.45
CA GLN A 137 6.82 -24.12 12.01
C GLN A 137 6.85 -22.65 11.58
N THR A 138 6.14 -21.75 12.26
CA THR A 138 5.93 -20.38 11.78
C THR A 138 6.56 -19.35 12.72
N ILE A 139 7.38 -18.48 12.13
CA ILE A 139 7.94 -17.29 12.77
C ILE A 139 6.81 -16.28 12.94
N LEU A 140 6.64 -15.79 14.17
CA LEU A 140 5.77 -14.66 14.48
C LEU A 140 6.48 -13.35 14.16
N ASP A 141 7.71 -13.22 14.65
CA ASP A 141 8.49 -11.99 14.53
C ASP A 141 10.00 -12.25 14.56
N ILE A 142 10.79 -11.29 14.08
CA ILE A 142 12.24 -11.37 13.99
C ILE A 142 12.82 -10.10 14.62
N ASP A 143 13.23 -10.14 15.87
CA ASP A 143 13.86 -8.98 16.53
C ASP A 143 15.22 -8.64 15.92
N HIS A 144 15.99 -9.67 15.56
CA HIS A 144 17.31 -9.53 14.95
C HIS A 144 17.53 -10.66 13.96
N LEU A 145 17.88 -10.32 12.73
CA LEU A 145 18.13 -11.30 11.67
C LEU A 145 19.63 -11.48 11.47
N GLU A 146 20.09 -12.73 11.56
CA GLU A 146 21.38 -13.19 11.05
C GLU A 146 21.14 -14.25 9.98
N VAL A 147 22.02 -14.29 8.99
CA VAL A 147 21.85 -15.17 7.83
C VAL A 147 23.14 -15.96 7.54
N TYR A 148 22.96 -17.13 6.95
CA TYR A 148 24.03 -17.91 6.32
C TYR A 148 24.38 -17.26 4.98
N GLU A 149 25.46 -16.48 4.93
CA GLU A 149 25.87 -15.72 3.74
C GLU A 149 26.09 -16.60 2.50
N ASP A 150 26.59 -17.82 2.68
CA ASP A 150 26.77 -18.83 1.62
C ASP A 150 25.47 -19.28 0.97
N ARG A 151 24.32 -19.03 1.62
CA ARG A 151 22.98 -19.35 1.12
C ARG A 151 22.30 -18.17 0.44
N LEU A 152 22.96 -17.01 0.37
CA LEU A 152 22.45 -15.83 -0.36
C LEU A 152 22.78 -15.87 -1.85
N ASP A 153 23.71 -16.71 -2.25
CA ASP A 153 24.16 -16.79 -3.63
C ASP A 153 23.02 -17.14 -4.61
N GLY A 154 22.89 -16.30 -5.64
CA GLY A 154 21.84 -16.45 -6.66
C GLY A 154 20.46 -15.91 -6.25
N LEU A 155 20.25 -15.49 -4.99
CA LEU A 155 18.99 -14.90 -4.58
C LEU A 155 18.84 -13.46 -5.10
N SER A 156 17.61 -13.10 -5.46
CA SER A 156 17.25 -11.75 -5.91
C SER A 156 15.98 -11.26 -5.25
N ILE A 157 14.88 -11.99 -5.44
CA ILE A 157 13.59 -11.76 -4.80
C ILE A 157 13.07 -13.10 -4.29
N PHE A 158 12.67 -13.16 -3.02
CA PHE A 158 12.36 -14.43 -2.35
C PHE A 158 11.52 -14.23 -1.08
N GLN A 159 11.00 -15.34 -0.54
CA GLN A 159 10.43 -15.42 0.81
C GLN A 159 11.38 -16.21 1.72
N MET A 160 11.36 -15.94 3.02
CA MET A 160 12.13 -16.75 3.98
C MET A 160 11.34 -17.98 4.43
N ARG A 161 12.05 -19.10 4.56
CA ARG A 161 11.51 -20.30 5.21
C ARG A 161 10.95 -19.94 6.59
N LYS A 162 9.77 -20.48 6.94
CA LYS A 162 9.05 -20.23 8.20
C LYS A 162 8.51 -18.80 8.39
N TYR A 163 8.79 -17.86 7.50
CA TYR A 163 8.27 -16.48 7.54
C TYR A 163 7.52 -16.17 6.24
N PRO A 164 6.36 -16.84 6.02
CA PRO A 164 5.65 -16.78 4.74
C PRO A 164 5.04 -15.39 4.47
N ASN A 165 4.74 -15.12 3.19
CA ASN A 165 3.99 -13.96 2.72
C ASN A 165 4.70 -12.62 2.97
N ARG A 166 6.03 -12.66 3.02
CA ARG A 166 6.90 -11.47 3.10
C ARG A 166 7.91 -11.58 1.98
N CYS A 167 7.79 -10.68 1.01
CA CYS A 167 8.71 -10.64 -0.11
C CYS A 167 9.95 -9.82 0.29
N LEU A 168 11.11 -10.46 0.18
CA LEU A 168 12.40 -9.85 0.43
C LEU A 168 13.15 -9.68 -0.88
N VAL A 169 14.01 -8.67 -0.92
CA VAL A 169 14.87 -8.39 -2.06
C VAL A 169 16.30 -8.14 -1.61
N THR A 170 17.26 -8.45 -2.49
CA THR A 170 18.67 -8.10 -2.27
C THR A 170 18.95 -6.66 -2.68
N ASP A 171 20.11 -6.12 -2.27
CA ASP A 171 20.56 -4.77 -2.64
C ASP A 171 20.63 -4.55 -4.16
N SER A 172 20.91 -5.60 -4.93
CA SER A 172 20.95 -5.53 -6.39
C SER A 172 19.59 -5.16 -7.00
N VAL A 173 18.50 -5.75 -6.49
CA VAL A 173 17.13 -5.49 -6.95
C VAL A 173 16.69 -4.10 -6.51
N ALA A 174 16.94 -3.74 -5.25
CA ALA A 174 16.61 -2.42 -4.73
C ALA A 174 17.33 -1.30 -5.52
N ARG A 175 18.62 -1.48 -5.84
CA ARG A 175 19.38 -0.54 -6.68
C ARG A 175 18.77 -0.41 -8.08
N ARG A 176 18.42 -1.53 -8.73
CA ARG A 176 17.78 -1.51 -10.05
C ARG A 176 16.46 -0.76 -10.05
N ILE A 177 15.64 -0.94 -9.02
CA ILE A 177 14.38 -0.19 -8.82
C ILE A 177 14.66 1.32 -8.72
N ARG A 178 15.65 1.71 -7.89
CA ARG A 178 16.04 3.13 -7.71
C ARG A 178 16.62 3.75 -8.99
N GLU A 179 17.51 3.05 -9.69
CA GLU A 179 18.13 3.49 -10.95
C GLU A 179 17.08 3.68 -12.06
N ALA A 180 16.10 2.78 -12.14
CA ALA A 180 14.97 2.88 -13.05
C ALA A 180 13.94 3.96 -12.65
N LYS A 181 14.09 4.56 -11.47
CA LYS A 181 13.20 5.59 -10.92
C LYS A 181 11.74 5.13 -10.85
N LEU A 182 11.53 3.85 -10.53
CA LEU A 182 10.19 3.32 -10.26
C LEU A 182 9.68 3.89 -8.92
N GLU A 183 8.36 4.03 -8.81
CA GLU A 183 7.70 4.70 -7.68
C GLU A 183 6.79 3.75 -6.88
N GLY A 184 6.49 4.09 -5.63
CA GLY A 184 5.67 3.26 -4.74
C GLY A 184 6.43 2.25 -3.89
N PHE A 185 7.75 2.14 -4.09
CA PHE A 185 8.62 1.21 -3.37
C PHE A 185 9.22 1.83 -2.09
N GLU A 186 9.01 1.14 -0.98
CA GLU A 186 9.74 1.31 0.28
C GLU A 186 10.63 0.08 0.53
N PHE A 187 11.86 0.31 0.95
CA PHE A 187 12.80 -0.73 1.31
C PHE A 187 13.12 -0.62 2.79
N GLN A 188 12.76 -1.64 3.53
CA GLN A 188 13.06 -1.71 4.95
C GLN A 188 14.20 -2.70 5.16
N LYS A 189 15.38 -2.17 5.50
CA LYS A 189 16.57 -3.01 5.71
C LYS A 189 16.33 -3.99 6.85
N MET A 190 16.62 -5.27 6.60
CA MET A 190 16.52 -6.34 7.60
C MET A 190 17.90 -6.92 7.95
N TRP A 191 18.85 -6.90 7.01
CA TRP A 191 20.19 -7.41 7.25
C TRP A 191 21.23 -6.70 6.35
N PRO A 192 22.46 -6.47 6.84
CA PRO A 192 22.86 -6.55 8.25
C PRO A 192 22.34 -5.34 9.03
N LEU A 193 22.00 -5.54 10.30
CA LEU A 193 21.67 -4.49 11.27
C LEU A 193 22.47 -4.71 12.56
N PRO A 194 22.72 -3.67 13.39
CA PRO A 194 23.25 -3.85 14.73
C PRO A 194 22.32 -4.70 15.62
N THR A 195 22.86 -5.46 16.57
CA THR A 195 22.10 -6.41 17.41
C THR A 195 21.15 -5.76 18.42
N ASP A 196 21.30 -4.45 18.64
CA ASP A 196 20.45 -3.58 19.46
C ASP A 196 19.45 -2.76 18.62
N VAL A 197 19.40 -3.00 17.30
CA VAL A 197 18.51 -2.31 16.36
C VAL A 197 17.48 -3.28 15.84
N TYR A 198 16.21 -2.99 16.16
CA TYR A 198 15.09 -3.73 15.62
C TYR A 198 14.69 -3.19 14.25
N TRP A 199 14.57 -4.06 13.23
CA TRP A 199 14.28 -3.64 11.85
C TRP A 199 12.97 -2.85 11.72
N MET A 200 11.96 -3.08 12.56
CA MET A 200 10.72 -2.26 12.56
C MET A 200 10.96 -0.80 12.95
N MET A 201 12.06 -0.48 13.63
CA MET A 201 12.45 0.89 13.94
C MET A 201 13.05 1.62 12.73
N HIS A 202 13.01 1.01 11.53
CA HIS A 202 13.53 1.56 10.28
C HIS A 202 13.24 3.05 10.08
N ARG A 203 12.01 3.53 10.28
CA ARG A 203 11.71 4.96 10.08
C ARG A 203 12.27 5.89 11.17
N LYS A 204 12.62 5.37 12.35
CA LYS A 204 13.01 6.14 13.54
C LYS A 204 14.51 6.06 13.85
N ASP A 205 15.19 4.99 13.46
CA ASP A 205 16.61 4.78 13.76
C ASP A 205 17.47 4.98 12.49
N PRO A 206 18.31 6.04 12.44
CA PRO A 206 19.20 6.30 11.30
C PRO A 206 20.17 5.16 10.97
N ARG A 207 20.42 4.24 11.92
CA ARG A 207 21.29 3.06 11.69
C ARG A 207 20.63 2.03 10.78
N CYS A 208 19.31 2.07 10.62
CA CYS A 208 18.59 1.28 9.63
C CYS A 208 18.69 1.88 8.22
N HIS A 209 19.24 3.10 8.08
CA HIS A 209 19.25 3.82 6.81
C HIS A 209 20.52 3.57 6.01
N ASP A 210 20.36 3.42 4.71
CA ASP A 210 21.40 3.50 3.70
C ASP A 210 20.89 4.24 2.44
N GLU A 211 21.70 4.26 1.39
CA GLU A 211 21.36 4.92 0.13
C GLU A 211 20.10 4.37 -0.56
N LEU A 212 19.68 3.15 -0.24
CA LEU A 212 18.53 2.48 -0.85
C LEU A 212 17.26 2.66 -0.02
N THR A 213 17.39 2.72 1.30
CA THR A 213 16.25 2.94 2.22
C THR A 213 15.80 4.39 2.27
N ALA A 214 16.68 5.35 1.97
CA ALA A 214 16.32 6.75 1.95
C ALA A 214 15.15 6.96 0.97
N GLN A 215 13.96 7.27 1.49
CA GLN A 215 12.89 7.77 0.65
C GLN A 215 13.39 9.10 0.05
N PRO A 216 13.27 9.33 -1.27
CA PRO A 216 13.52 10.67 -1.81
C PRO A 216 12.61 11.61 -1.05
N ALA A 217 13.15 12.64 -0.38
CA ALA A 217 12.41 13.54 0.50
C ALA A 217 11.03 13.86 -0.09
N THR A 218 10.00 13.20 0.43
CA THR A 218 8.65 13.21 -0.11
C THR A 218 8.00 14.50 0.33
N GLU A 219 8.28 15.56 -0.43
CA GLU A 219 7.74 16.91 -0.28
C GLU A 219 8.15 17.62 1.03
N SER A 220 8.40 18.93 0.97
CA SER A 220 8.79 19.72 2.14
C SER A 220 7.64 19.99 3.12
N ARG A 221 6.43 19.52 2.81
CA ARG A 221 5.21 19.73 3.60
C ARG A 221 4.61 18.37 3.97
N PRO A 222 4.09 18.23 5.19
CA PRO A 222 3.40 17.01 5.58
C PRO A 222 2.18 16.80 4.67
N ILE A 223 1.99 15.58 4.19
CA ILE A 223 0.94 15.23 3.23
C ILE A 223 -0.46 15.26 3.88
N LYS A 224 -0.50 15.13 5.21
CA LYS A 224 -1.69 15.27 6.07
C LYS A 224 -1.43 16.28 7.19
N GLY A 225 -2.47 16.63 7.94
CA GLY A 225 -2.40 17.53 9.09
C GLY A 225 -3.50 18.59 9.14
N ASN A 226 -4.29 18.72 8.07
CA ASN A 226 -5.50 19.53 8.03
C ASN A 226 -6.64 18.75 7.38
N THR A 227 -7.87 19.19 7.60
CA THR A 227 -9.08 18.58 7.04
C THR A 227 -9.97 19.64 6.40
N VAL A 228 -10.57 19.34 5.26
CA VAL A 228 -11.72 20.08 4.72
C VAL A 228 -12.95 19.18 4.84
N VAL A 229 -14.05 19.72 5.34
CA VAL A 229 -15.30 18.96 5.51
C VAL A 229 -16.37 19.56 4.60
N LEU A 230 -16.93 18.75 3.71
CA LEU A 230 -18.17 19.08 3.01
C LEU A 230 -19.33 18.48 3.80
N ARG A 231 -20.24 19.34 4.25
CA ARG A 231 -21.46 18.97 4.99
C ARG A 231 -22.67 19.27 4.12
N LEU A 232 -23.56 18.31 4.00
CA LEU A 232 -24.78 18.40 3.21
C LEU A 232 -25.98 18.08 4.11
N ALA A 233 -26.90 19.02 4.30
CA ALA A 233 -28.09 18.79 5.11
C ALA A 233 -29.00 17.78 4.42
N LEU A 234 -29.54 16.82 5.18
CA LEU A 234 -30.57 15.92 4.70
C LEU A 234 -31.95 16.56 4.85
N GLU A 235 -32.91 16.18 4.02
CA GLU A 235 -34.32 16.58 4.20
C GLU A 235 -34.94 15.94 5.46
N GLY A 236 -34.45 14.75 5.84
CA GLY A 236 -34.89 13.98 7.01
C GLY A 236 -33.77 13.66 7.99
N VAL A 237 -34.09 12.92 9.04
CA VAL A 237 -33.08 12.45 10.02
C VAL A 237 -32.15 11.39 9.41
N ILE A 238 -32.67 10.58 8.49
CA ILE A 238 -31.95 9.55 7.75
C ILE A 238 -32.01 9.89 6.25
N PRO A 239 -31.02 9.46 5.44
CA PRO A 239 -31.02 9.77 4.03
C PRO A 239 -32.14 9.02 3.29
N SER A 240 -32.70 9.67 2.28
CA SER A 240 -33.55 9.05 1.28
C SER A 240 -32.71 8.27 0.25
N VAL A 241 -33.35 7.37 -0.50
CA VAL A 241 -32.69 6.62 -1.60
C VAL A 241 -32.05 7.54 -2.65
N VAL A 242 -32.66 8.71 -2.88
CA VAL A 242 -32.13 9.70 -3.83
C VAL A 242 -30.88 10.39 -3.26
N GLU A 243 -30.90 10.75 -1.99
CA GLU A 243 -29.72 11.33 -1.30
C GLU A 243 -28.58 10.33 -1.22
N GLU A 244 -28.84 9.05 -0.93
CA GLU A 244 -27.82 7.99 -0.93
C GLU A 244 -27.16 7.85 -2.31
N ALA A 245 -27.94 7.74 -3.39
CA ALA A 245 -27.40 7.63 -4.74
C ALA A 245 -26.58 8.88 -5.14
N ARG A 246 -27.03 10.07 -4.73
CA ARG A 246 -26.31 11.32 -4.99
C ARG A 246 -25.04 11.43 -4.15
N PHE A 247 -25.06 10.94 -2.92
CA PHE A 247 -23.91 10.92 -2.00
C PHE A 247 -22.74 10.13 -2.58
N GLU A 248 -23.00 8.94 -3.11
CA GLU A 248 -21.99 8.12 -3.82
C GLU A 248 -21.44 8.85 -5.05
N THR A 249 -22.32 9.47 -5.84
CA THR A 249 -21.91 10.25 -7.02
C THR A 249 -21.00 11.42 -6.63
N ILE A 250 -21.28 12.11 -5.52
CA ILE A 250 -20.47 13.21 -5.02
C ILE A 250 -19.10 12.71 -4.54
N ALA A 251 -19.02 11.53 -3.94
CA ALA A 251 -17.74 10.93 -3.58
C ALA A 251 -16.86 10.71 -4.82
N ASP A 252 -17.42 10.16 -5.90
CA ASP A 252 -16.73 9.95 -7.17
C ASP A 252 -16.29 11.28 -7.82
N GLU A 253 -17.15 12.31 -7.78
CA GLU A 253 -16.83 13.65 -8.28
C GLU A 253 -15.67 14.29 -7.48
N LEU A 254 -15.70 14.19 -6.14
CA LEU A 254 -14.64 14.69 -5.26
C LEU A 254 -13.31 14.00 -5.56
N ASP A 255 -13.33 12.68 -5.69
CA ASP A 255 -12.14 11.94 -6.07
C ASP A 255 -11.61 12.43 -7.41
N ALA A 256 -12.45 12.50 -8.45
CA ALA A 256 -12.03 12.97 -9.77
C ALA A 256 -11.42 14.39 -9.74
N LEU A 257 -11.89 15.26 -8.84
CA LEU A 257 -11.34 16.61 -8.66
C LEU A 257 -9.97 16.64 -7.99
N LEU A 258 -9.72 15.71 -7.07
CA LEU A 258 -8.51 15.66 -6.25
C LEU A 258 -7.43 14.74 -6.84
N VAL A 259 -7.85 13.73 -7.59
CA VAL A 259 -6.97 12.82 -8.31
C VAL A 259 -6.38 13.57 -9.50
N ASN A 260 -5.07 13.76 -9.48
CA ASN A 260 -4.33 14.09 -10.69
C ASN A 260 -3.40 12.92 -11.03
N PRO A 261 -3.54 12.30 -12.23
CA PRO A 261 -2.75 11.14 -12.61
C PRO A 261 -1.29 11.47 -12.88
N HIS A 262 -0.92 12.76 -12.97
CA HIS A 262 0.46 13.15 -13.14
C HIS A 262 1.22 13.09 -11.81
N ARG A 263 2.32 12.34 -11.80
CA ARG A 263 3.32 12.25 -10.72
C ARG A 263 3.63 13.58 -10.02
N ASN A 264 3.95 14.62 -10.80
CA ASN A 264 4.38 15.92 -10.28
C ASN A 264 3.21 16.87 -10.02
N ALA A 265 1.97 16.39 -10.11
CA ALA A 265 0.83 17.22 -9.81
C ALA A 265 0.84 17.64 -8.35
N LYS A 266 0.38 18.87 -8.14
CA LYS A 266 0.16 19.39 -6.80
C LYS A 266 -0.84 18.51 -6.08
N TYR A 267 -0.45 18.04 -4.89
CA TYR A 267 -1.34 17.35 -3.99
C TYR A 267 -2.23 18.36 -3.26
N PHE A 268 -3.55 18.19 -3.37
CA PHE A 268 -4.50 19.01 -2.64
C PHE A 268 -5.10 18.28 -1.43
N GLY A 269 -5.16 16.95 -1.48
CA GLY A 269 -5.79 16.12 -0.45
C GLY A 269 -6.40 14.86 -1.03
N ASN A 270 -7.02 14.07 -0.18
CA ASN A 270 -7.76 12.86 -0.50
C ASN A 270 -9.04 12.77 0.33
N LEU A 271 -10.09 12.17 -0.25
CA LEU A 271 -11.31 11.84 0.49
C LEU A 271 -11.03 10.62 1.39
N GLU A 272 -11.08 10.80 2.70
CA GLU A 272 -10.76 9.74 3.66
C GLU A 272 -12.00 9.01 4.18
N ILE A 273 -13.01 9.77 4.59
CA ILE A 273 -14.20 9.22 5.22
C ILE A 273 -15.44 9.90 4.66
N THR A 274 -16.47 9.10 4.48
CA THR A 274 -17.81 9.53 4.15
C THR A 274 -18.76 8.93 5.19
N GLU A 275 -19.66 9.73 5.75
CA GLU A 275 -20.62 9.24 6.74
C GLU A 275 -21.98 9.95 6.60
N PHE A 276 -23.01 9.26 7.09
CA PHE A 276 -24.28 9.86 7.43
C PHE A 276 -24.39 9.95 8.95
N VAL A 277 -24.79 11.12 9.42
CA VAL A 277 -25.23 11.33 10.80
C VAL A 277 -26.67 11.86 10.78
N PRO A 278 -27.39 11.86 11.91
CA PRO A 278 -28.75 12.38 11.96
C PRO A 278 -28.90 13.78 11.33
N GLY A 279 -29.61 13.87 10.22
CA GLY A 279 -29.87 15.12 9.50
C GLY A 279 -28.75 15.59 8.54
N GLU A 280 -27.70 14.81 8.32
CA GLU A 280 -26.53 15.29 7.59
C GLU A 280 -25.70 14.19 6.92
N ALA A 281 -25.21 14.50 5.71
CA ALA A 281 -24.16 13.77 4.99
C ALA A 281 -22.82 14.51 5.10
N ARG A 282 -21.72 13.79 5.34
CA ARG A 282 -20.38 14.37 5.53
C ARG A 282 -19.32 13.69 4.68
N PHE A 283 -18.42 14.51 4.13
CA PHE A 283 -17.21 14.09 3.44
C PHE A 283 -16.00 14.73 4.12
N PHE A 284 -15.07 13.91 4.60
CA PHE A 284 -13.84 14.34 5.26
C PHE A 284 -12.67 14.20 4.30
N LEU A 285 -12.03 15.33 3.99
CA LEU A 285 -10.93 15.39 3.04
C LEU A 285 -9.65 15.80 3.75
N SER A 286 -8.72 14.86 3.91
CA SER A 286 -7.42 15.12 4.53
C SER A 286 -6.49 15.83 3.55
N CYS A 287 -5.73 16.80 4.04
CA CYS A 287 -4.93 17.68 3.17
C CYS A 287 -3.72 18.28 3.89
N PRO A 288 -2.70 18.71 3.11
CA PRO A 288 -1.59 19.47 3.64
C PRO A 288 -1.98 20.92 3.99
N ASP A 289 -2.97 21.48 3.29
CA ASP A 289 -3.36 22.90 3.39
C ASP A 289 -4.87 23.05 3.15
N ALA A 290 -5.62 23.32 4.24
CA ALA A 290 -7.07 23.46 4.17
C ALA A 290 -7.53 24.71 3.40
N ASP A 291 -6.73 25.78 3.38
CA ASP A 291 -7.09 27.00 2.65
C ASP A 291 -6.99 26.77 1.14
N GLU A 292 -5.93 26.10 0.69
CA GLU A 292 -5.77 25.76 -0.72
C GLU A 292 -6.78 24.72 -1.20
N LEU A 293 -7.05 23.68 -0.41
CA LEU A 293 -8.05 22.67 -0.76
C LEU A 293 -9.45 23.30 -0.82
N ALA A 294 -9.84 24.10 0.18
CA ALA A 294 -11.14 24.76 0.18
C ALA A 294 -11.29 25.74 -0.99
N LYS A 295 -10.23 26.48 -1.36
CA LYS A 295 -10.22 27.35 -2.53
C LYS A 295 -10.47 26.56 -3.82
N LYS A 296 -9.88 25.35 -3.95
CA LYS A 296 -10.08 24.46 -5.10
C LYS A 296 -11.49 23.89 -5.15
N LEU A 297 -12.05 23.48 -4.02
CA LEU A 297 -13.38 22.86 -3.96
C LEU A 297 -14.54 23.86 -4.05
N LYS A 298 -14.37 25.09 -3.57
CA LYS A 298 -15.44 26.10 -3.48
C LYS A 298 -16.22 26.29 -4.80
N PRO A 299 -15.59 26.47 -5.98
CA PRO A 299 -16.35 26.65 -7.23
C PRO A 299 -17.25 25.46 -7.58
N TRP A 300 -16.78 24.23 -7.34
CA TRP A 300 -17.54 23.02 -7.60
C TRP A 300 -18.64 22.79 -6.53
N ALA A 301 -18.35 23.07 -5.26
CA ALA A 301 -19.31 22.92 -4.18
C ALA A 301 -20.55 23.84 -4.37
N LYS A 302 -20.35 25.01 -4.99
CA LYS A 302 -21.44 25.91 -5.39
C LYS A 302 -22.40 25.28 -6.38
N THR A 303 -21.88 24.50 -7.33
CA THR A 303 -22.65 23.88 -8.41
C THR A 303 -23.27 22.54 -8.03
N LEU A 304 -22.99 22.02 -6.83
CA LEU A 304 -23.55 20.77 -6.36
C LEU A 304 -25.09 20.83 -6.33
N ASP A 305 -25.70 19.92 -7.09
CA ASP A 305 -27.12 19.60 -6.99
C ASP A 305 -27.36 18.72 -5.75
N TRP A 306 -27.85 19.36 -4.69
CA TRP A 306 -28.21 18.75 -3.41
C TRP A 306 -29.43 19.50 -2.83
N PRO A 307 -30.44 18.79 -2.30
CA PRO A 307 -31.70 19.42 -1.88
C PRO A 307 -31.57 20.31 -0.65
N GLY A 308 -30.71 19.93 0.31
CA GLY A 308 -30.50 20.67 1.55
C GLY A 308 -29.42 21.75 1.49
N GLU A 309 -29.22 22.44 2.61
CA GLU A 309 -28.11 23.38 2.81
C GLU A 309 -26.75 22.69 2.67
N LYS A 310 -25.76 23.45 2.21
CA LYS A 310 -24.40 22.98 1.93
C LYS A 310 -23.41 23.84 2.70
N TRP A 311 -22.44 23.21 3.35
CA TRP A 311 -21.34 23.91 4.00
C TRP A 311 -20.01 23.31 3.62
N LEU A 312 -19.02 24.17 3.43
CA LEU A 312 -17.63 23.77 3.28
C LEU A 312 -16.86 24.35 4.47
N LEU A 313 -16.25 23.49 5.26
CA LEU A 313 -15.52 23.87 6.47
C LEU A 313 -14.04 23.57 6.29
N LYS A 314 -13.20 24.52 6.69
CA LYS A 314 -11.76 24.29 6.89
C LYS A 314 -11.54 23.92 8.34
N ARG A 315 -10.84 22.83 8.60
CA ARG A 315 -10.44 22.37 9.92
C ARG A 315 -8.92 22.31 9.96
N TYR A 316 -8.33 23.10 10.85
CA TYR A 316 -6.88 23.17 11.01
C TYR A 316 -6.42 22.14 12.04
N GLY A 317 -6.34 20.90 11.57
CA GLY A 317 -6.08 19.68 12.35
C GLY A 317 -6.65 18.45 11.64
N GLU A 318 -6.34 17.26 12.16
CA GLU A 318 -6.90 16.00 11.65
C GLU A 318 -8.39 15.86 12.03
N PHE A 319 -9.12 15.01 11.31
CA PHE A 319 -10.56 14.85 11.51
C PHE A 319 -10.91 14.28 12.89
N VAL A 320 -9.99 13.56 13.53
CA VAL A 320 -10.14 13.00 14.88
C VAL A 320 -9.78 13.97 16.00
N GLU A 321 -9.12 15.09 15.70
CA GLU A 321 -8.59 16.01 16.71
C GLU A 321 -9.69 16.92 17.26
N ILE A 322 -10.25 16.62 18.43
CA ILE A 322 -11.40 17.33 19.01
C ILE A 322 -11.22 18.86 19.06
N GLU A 323 -10.00 19.34 19.33
CA GLU A 323 -9.68 20.76 19.53
C GLU A 323 -9.35 21.54 18.24
N ALA A 324 -9.41 20.88 17.08
CA ALA A 324 -9.07 21.52 15.81
C ALA A 324 -10.01 22.71 15.51
N THR A 325 -9.42 23.85 15.14
CA THR A 325 -10.19 25.06 14.84
C THR A 325 -10.89 24.93 13.49
N GLU A 326 -12.18 25.28 13.46
CA GLU A 326 -12.98 25.28 12.23
C GLU A 326 -13.29 26.69 11.71
N LYS A 327 -13.32 26.84 10.39
CA LYS A 327 -13.75 28.06 9.71
C LYS A 327 -14.63 27.71 8.52
N ALA A 328 -15.85 28.22 8.54
CA ALA A 328 -16.77 28.09 7.41
C ALA A 328 -16.26 28.86 6.18
N VAL A 329 -16.54 28.31 5.01
CA VAL A 329 -16.30 28.91 3.71
C VAL A 329 -17.65 29.18 3.09
N GLU A 330 -17.89 30.44 2.75
CA GLU A 330 -19.12 30.85 2.06
C GLU A 330 -19.23 30.15 0.70
N LEU A 331 -20.28 29.36 0.53
CA LEU A 331 -20.66 28.68 -0.72
C LEU A 331 -21.66 29.54 -1.49
#